data_AF-A0AAE4CCG4-F1
#
_entry.id   AF-A0AAE4CCG4-F1
#
_cell.length_a   1.000
_cell.length_b   1.000
_cell.length_c   1.000
_cell.angle_alpha   90.00
_cell.angle_beta   90.00
_cell.angle_gamma   90.00
#
_symmetry.space_group_name_H-M   'P 1'
#
loop_
_entity.id
_entity.type
_entity.pdbx_description
1 polymer ?
#
loop_
_entity_poly.entity_id
_entity_poly.type
_entity_poly.pdbx_seq_one_letter_code
_entity_poly.pdbx_strand_id
1 'polypeptide(L)'
;MKRQLSVVVAGTLVAALVAAPAEAAPSALTTDVEPTAVLGEDNLPHPLAEQREAERTEALEKLIAGTTTTERRNGSEVIRLGGNRFVEYRKKETKTDPVLTFLVEFGDRIYPRAGGTPGPLHNAIPEPDRVWDGGATDDNTTIWEPDFSPAHYEDLLFAKN
;
A
#
# COMPACT_ATOMS: atom_id res chain seq x y z
N MET A 1 19.71 78.51 -34.22
CA MET A 1 19.41 78.25 -32.80
C MET A 1 20.53 77.39 -32.23
N LYS A 2 21.17 77.85 -31.15
CA LYS A 2 22.31 77.22 -30.47
C LYS A 2 21.81 76.10 -29.52
N ARG A 3 22.51 74.96 -29.47
CA ARG A 3 22.86 74.13 -28.28
C ARG A 3 23.45 72.77 -28.70
N GLN A 4 24.78 72.60 -28.60
CA GLN A 4 25.55 71.82 -27.59
C GLN A 4 25.48 70.29 -27.81
N LEU A 5 26.52 69.63 -28.35
CA LEU A 5 27.78 69.10 -27.73
C LEU A 5 27.57 67.99 -26.71
N SER A 6 28.03 66.78 -27.04
CA SER A 6 28.87 65.95 -26.15
C SER A 6 29.58 64.84 -26.94
N VAL A 7 30.90 64.82 -26.75
CA VAL A 7 31.91 63.88 -27.27
C VAL A 7 32.11 62.78 -26.23
N VAL A 8 32.27 61.52 -26.64
CA VAL A 8 33.01 60.47 -25.90
C VAL A 8 33.61 59.53 -26.95
N VAL A 9 34.87 59.74 -27.37
CA VAL A 9 36.13 59.12 -26.90
C VAL A 9 36.17 57.60 -27.09
N ALA A 10 37.03 57.20 -28.03
CA ALA A 10 37.47 55.84 -28.28
C ALA A 10 38.32 55.31 -27.11
N GLY A 11 38.10 54.04 -26.76
CA GLY A 11 38.94 53.29 -25.82
C GLY A 11 38.97 51.82 -26.24
N THR A 12 40.03 51.44 -26.95
CA THR A 12 40.40 50.04 -27.16
C THR A 12 40.92 49.45 -25.86
N LEU A 13 40.22 48.46 -25.31
CA LEU A 13 40.75 47.57 -24.28
C LEU A 13 40.76 46.14 -24.82
N VAL A 14 41.97 45.58 -24.92
CA VAL A 14 42.20 44.14 -25.14
C VAL A 14 41.93 43.45 -23.82
N ALA A 15 40.96 42.54 -23.77
CA ALA A 15 40.74 41.64 -22.64
C ALA A 15 41.04 40.20 -23.09
N ALA A 16 42.00 39.58 -22.40
CA ALA A 16 42.49 38.25 -22.65
C ALA A 16 41.39 37.19 -22.44
N LEU A 17 41.31 36.22 -23.36
CA LEU A 17 40.46 35.04 -23.23
C LEU A 17 41.11 34.09 -22.22
N VAL A 18 40.66 34.11 -20.96
CA VAL A 18 40.95 33.05 -20.00
C VAL A 18 39.77 32.11 -20.02
N ALA A 19 39.96 30.90 -20.56
CA ALA A 19 39.00 29.83 -20.41
C ALA A 19 38.96 29.42 -18.94
N ALA A 20 37.95 29.90 -18.21
CA ALA A 20 37.61 29.37 -16.89
C ALA A 20 37.02 27.96 -17.08
N PRO A 21 37.37 26.97 -16.24
CA PRO A 21 36.64 25.72 -16.22
C PRO A 21 35.19 26.03 -15.84
N ALA A 22 34.24 25.52 -16.61
CA ALA A 22 32.84 25.51 -16.22
C ALA A 22 32.71 24.52 -15.06
N GLU A 23 32.84 25.04 -13.85
CA GLU A 23 32.52 24.29 -12.63
C GLU A 23 30.99 24.25 -12.53
N ALA A 24 30.41 23.09 -12.84
CA ALA A 24 28.99 22.85 -12.66
C ALA A 24 28.67 23.04 -11.17
N ALA A 25 27.87 24.06 -10.87
CA ALA A 25 27.34 24.24 -9.53
C ALA A 25 26.63 22.95 -9.10
N PRO A 26 26.82 22.46 -7.86
CA PRO A 26 26.07 21.33 -7.37
C PRO A 26 24.59 21.69 -7.46
N SER A 27 23.84 20.89 -8.20
CA SER A 27 22.39 21.01 -8.28
C SER A 27 21.89 20.97 -6.84
N ALA A 28 21.29 22.07 -6.37
CA ALA A 28 20.64 22.07 -5.07
C ALA A 28 19.60 20.95 -5.12
N LEU A 29 19.82 19.88 -4.36
CA LEU A 29 18.81 18.87 -4.12
C LEU A 29 17.66 19.58 -3.43
N THR A 30 16.69 20.04 -4.21
CA THR A 30 15.37 20.35 -3.69
C THR A 30 14.83 19.00 -3.22
N THR A 31 14.91 18.75 -1.92
CA THR A 31 14.18 17.66 -1.30
C THR A 31 12.73 17.86 -1.70
N ASP A 32 12.23 16.96 -2.56
CA ASP A 32 10.82 16.89 -2.90
C ASP A 32 10.11 16.43 -1.63
N VAL A 33 9.68 17.38 -0.82
CA VAL A 33 8.86 17.09 0.36
C VAL A 33 7.47 16.84 -0.19
N GLU A 34 7.13 15.57 -0.39
CA GLU A 34 5.75 15.20 -0.66
C GLU A 34 4.86 15.84 0.41
N PRO A 35 3.81 16.59 0.02
CA PRO A 35 2.86 17.10 0.98
C PRO A 35 2.20 15.90 1.65
N THR A 36 2.63 15.59 2.88
CA THR A 36 1.97 14.59 3.70
C THR A 36 0.58 15.14 4.01
N ALA A 37 -0.43 14.65 3.29
CA ALA A 37 -1.81 14.96 3.63
C ALA A 37 -2.02 14.54 5.10
N VAL A 38 -2.42 15.49 5.94
CA VAL A 38 -2.88 15.18 7.28
C VAL A 38 -4.18 14.41 7.11
N LEU A 39 -4.09 13.08 7.06
CA LEU A 39 -5.24 12.20 7.15
C LEU A 39 -5.93 12.53 8.47
N GLY A 40 -7.20 12.92 8.39
CA GLY A 40 -8.01 13.16 9.59
C GLY A 40 -8.06 11.90 10.46
N GLU A 41 -8.51 12.04 11.69
CA GLU A 41 -8.66 10.88 12.56
C GLU A 41 -9.72 9.93 11.99
N ASP A 42 -9.33 8.69 11.67
CA ASP A 42 -10.22 7.68 11.10
C ASP A 42 -11.38 7.32 12.07
N ASN A 43 -11.17 7.52 13.38
CA ASN A 43 -12.15 7.27 14.42
C ASN A 43 -12.99 8.52 14.71
N LEU A 44 -13.98 8.79 13.87
CA LEU A 44 -14.90 9.90 14.09
C LEU A 44 -15.85 9.62 15.28
N PRO A 45 -16.14 10.63 16.13
CA PRO A 45 -17.02 10.45 17.28
C PRO A 45 -18.44 10.10 16.83
N HIS A 46 -19.00 9.05 17.44
CA HIS A 46 -20.39 8.64 17.22
C HIS A 46 -21.00 8.14 18.54
N PRO A 47 -22.27 8.49 18.86
CA PRO A 47 -22.89 8.17 20.16
C PRO A 47 -22.83 6.69 20.58
N LEU A 48 -22.98 5.75 19.63
CA LEU A 48 -22.87 4.32 19.93
C LEU A 48 -21.44 3.85 20.21
N ALA A 49 -20.42 4.53 19.68
CA ALA A 49 -19.03 4.21 19.98
C ALA A 49 -18.69 4.64 21.41
N GLU A 50 -19.05 5.87 21.78
CA GLU A 50 -18.88 6.40 23.15
C GLU A 50 -19.60 5.53 24.19
N GLN A 51 -20.83 5.09 23.91
CA GLN A 51 -21.55 4.18 24.81
C GLN A 51 -20.81 2.85 25.00
N ARG A 52 -20.30 2.25 23.93
CA ARG A 52 -19.53 1.00 24.01
C ARG A 52 -18.24 1.17 24.80
N GLU A 53 -17.55 2.30 24.64
CA GLU A 53 -16.33 2.62 25.39
C GLU A 53 -16.61 2.84 26.87
N ALA A 54 -17.69 3.55 27.21
CA ALA A 54 -18.12 3.76 28.59
C ALA A 54 -18.45 2.44 29.27
N GLU A 55 -19.23 1.57 28.62
CA GLU A 55 -19.53 0.23 29.14
C GLU A 55 -18.28 -0.64 29.29
N ARG A 56 -17.33 -0.53 28.35
CA ARG A 56 -16.06 -1.26 28.42
C ARG A 56 -15.22 -0.81 29.60
N THR A 57 -15.16 0.49 29.84
CA THR A 57 -14.43 1.07 30.97
C THR A 57 -15.03 0.61 32.30
N GLU A 58 -16.37 0.69 32.43
CA GLU A 58 -17.10 0.20 33.61
C GLU A 58 -16.83 -1.31 33.86
N ALA A 59 -16.83 -2.12 32.80
CA ALA A 59 -16.59 -3.56 32.90
C ALA A 59 -15.18 -3.88 33.39
N LEU A 60 -14.19 -3.14 32.87
CA LEU A 60 -12.79 -3.29 33.28
C LEU A 60 -12.58 -2.85 34.72
N GLU A 61 -13.16 -1.73 35.14
CA GLU A 61 -13.09 -1.26 36.52
C GLU A 61 -13.67 -2.29 37.50
N LYS A 62 -14.84 -2.86 37.18
CA LYS A 62 -15.46 -3.91 38.01
C LYS A 62 -14.63 -5.20 38.04
N LEU A 63 -13.97 -5.56 36.94
CA LEU A 63 -13.09 -6.72 36.87
C LEU A 63 -11.83 -6.51 37.73
N ILE A 64 -11.19 -5.35 37.61
CA ILE A 64 -10.01 -4.98 38.41
C ILE A 64 -10.37 -4.89 39.90
N ALA A 65 -11.55 -4.35 40.23
CA ALA A 65 -12.06 -4.31 41.60
C ALA A 65 -12.45 -5.68 42.17
N GLY A 66 -12.47 -6.75 41.34
CA GLY A 66 -12.88 -8.09 41.76
C GLY A 66 -14.38 -8.27 41.96
N THR A 67 -15.19 -7.30 41.54
CA THR A 67 -16.66 -7.30 41.70
C THR A 67 -17.36 -8.18 40.66
N THR A 68 -16.72 -8.41 39.51
CA THR A 68 -17.19 -9.32 38.47
C THR A 68 -16.05 -10.20 37.98
N THR A 69 -16.39 -11.36 37.44
CA THR A 69 -15.45 -12.25 36.76
C THR A 69 -15.70 -12.24 35.26
N THR A 70 -14.75 -12.78 34.50
CA THR A 70 -14.93 -13.09 33.10
C THR A 70 -15.66 -14.42 32.92
N GLU A 71 -16.49 -14.51 31.88
CA GLU A 71 -17.15 -15.74 31.46
C GLU A 71 -16.93 -15.97 29.96
N ARG A 72 -16.88 -17.24 29.54
CA ARG A 72 -16.68 -17.58 28.12
C ARG A 72 -18.02 -17.81 27.44
N ARG A 73 -18.31 -17.03 26.39
CA ARG A 73 -19.51 -17.14 25.56
C ARG A 73 -19.13 -17.20 24.09
N ASN A 74 -19.59 -18.22 23.38
CA ASN A 74 -19.37 -18.39 21.94
C ASN A 74 -17.90 -18.28 21.50
N GLY A 75 -16.96 -18.67 22.38
CA GLY A 75 -15.52 -18.59 22.11
C GLY A 75 -14.86 -17.24 22.41
N SER A 76 -15.62 -16.21 22.79
CA SER A 76 -15.10 -14.95 23.33
C SER A 76 -15.19 -14.93 24.86
N GLU A 77 -14.32 -14.15 25.48
CA GLU A 77 -14.36 -13.87 26.91
C GLU A 77 -15.11 -12.55 27.12
N VAL A 78 -16.16 -12.59 27.94
CA VAL A 78 -17.04 -11.45 28.21
C VAL A 78 -17.10 -11.15 29.70
N ILE A 79 -17.38 -9.89 30.04
CA ILE A 79 -17.62 -9.42 31.41
C ILE A 79 -19.10 -9.04 31.52
N ARG A 80 -19.77 -9.50 32.58
CA ARG A 80 -21.18 -9.19 32.82
C ARG A 80 -21.31 -7.91 33.65
N LEU A 81 -21.95 -6.89 33.08
CA LEU A 81 -22.19 -5.61 33.78
C LEU A 81 -23.41 -5.66 34.70
N GLY A 82 -24.37 -6.53 34.40
CA GLY A 82 -25.62 -6.73 35.15
C GLY A 82 -26.78 -7.14 34.23
N GLY A 83 -27.76 -7.89 34.74
CA GLY A 83 -28.87 -8.38 33.93
C GLY A 83 -28.40 -9.18 32.71
N ASN A 84 -28.84 -8.79 31.52
CA ASN A 84 -28.44 -9.38 30.23
C ASN A 84 -27.41 -8.53 29.45
N ARG A 85 -26.70 -7.60 30.12
CA ARG A 85 -25.66 -6.76 29.50
C ARG A 85 -24.28 -7.40 29.66
N PHE A 86 -23.56 -7.53 28.56
CA PHE A 86 -22.23 -8.14 28.48
C PHE A 86 -21.32 -7.27 27.63
N VAL A 87 -20.06 -7.13 28.07
CA VAL A 87 -18.99 -6.47 27.33
C VAL A 87 -17.98 -7.52 26.91
N GLU A 88 -17.56 -7.49 25.65
CA GLU A 88 -16.50 -8.38 25.16
C GLU A 88 -15.13 -7.87 25.66
N TYR A 89 -14.43 -8.73 26.42
CA TYR A 89 -13.13 -8.43 27.02
C TYR A 89 -11.99 -8.96 26.16
N ARG A 90 -12.01 -10.26 25.83
CA ARG A 90 -11.12 -10.86 24.83
C ARG A 90 -11.95 -11.46 23.71
N LYS A 91 -11.78 -10.92 22.51
CA LYS A 91 -12.29 -11.53 21.29
C LYS A 91 -11.73 -12.95 21.19
N LYS A 92 -12.55 -13.87 20.68
CA LYS A 92 -12.10 -15.21 20.27
C LYS A 92 -10.75 -15.10 19.54
N GLU A 93 -9.73 -15.76 20.09
CA GLU A 93 -8.44 -15.92 19.41
C GLU A 93 -8.73 -16.55 18.05
N THR A 94 -8.44 -15.78 17.01
CA THR A 94 -8.54 -16.11 15.59
C THR A 94 -9.91 -16.65 15.19
N LYS A 95 -10.80 -15.75 14.75
CA LYS A 95 -11.92 -16.16 13.91
C LYS A 95 -11.34 -16.65 12.59
N THR A 96 -11.22 -17.97 12.42
CA THR A 96 -10.89 -18.58 11.12
C THR A 96 -12.11 -18.46 10.23
N ASP A 97 -12.06 -17.53 9.28
CA ASP A 97 -13.07 -17.41 8.24
C ASP A 97 -12.69 -18.31 7.06
N PRO A 98 -13.59 -19.20 6.60
CA PRO A 98 -13.31 -20.06 5.46
C PRO A 98 -13.26 -19.22 4.18
N VAL A 99 -12.22 -19.42 3.37
CA VAL A 99 -12.09 -18.84 2.04
C VAL A 99 -12.17 -19.97 1.03
N LEU A 100 -13.00 -19.78 0.00
CA LEU A 100 -13.17 -20.71 -1.10
C LEU A 100 -12.50 -20.14 -2.34
N THR A 101 -11.48 -20.85 -2.83
CA THR A 101 -10.75 -20.49 -4.06
C THR A 101 -11.01 -21.54 -5.12
N PHE A 102 -11.35 -21.11 -6.33
CA PHE A 102 -11.52 -21.99 -7.48
C PHE A 102 -10.36 -21.78 -8.46
N LEU A 103 -9.68 -22.86 -8.83
CA LEU A 103 -8.73 -22.87 -9.92
C LEU A 103 -9.47 -23.34 -11.17
N VAL A 104 -9.49 -22.49 -12.20
CA VAL A 104 -10.20 -22.74 -13.44
C VAL A 104 -9.31 -22.41 -14.61
N GLU A 105 -9.40 -23.20 -15.67
CA GLU A 105 -8.65 -22.98 -16.90
C GLU A 105 -9.59 -23.03 -18.12
N PHE A 106 -9.10 -22.50 -19.24
CA PHE A 106 -9.82 -22.58 -20.49
C PHE A 106 -9.81 -24.03 -21.01
N GLY A 107 -10.94 -24.45 -21.58
CA GLY A 107 -11.02 -25.70 -22.32
C GLY A 107 -10.59 -25.54 -23.79
N ASP A 108 -10.68 -26.64 -24.53
CA ASP A 108 -10.36 -26.73 -25.96
C ASP A 108 -11.46 -26.21 -26.90
N ARG A 109 -12.63 -25.86 -26.35
CA ARG A 109 -13.81 -25.48 -27.14
C ARG A 109 -13.77 -24.01 -27.55
N ILE A 110 -13.87 -23.77 -28.85
CA ILE A 110 -14.02 -22.44 -29.44
C ILE A 110 -15.48 -22.22 -29.80
N TYR A 111 -15.99 -21.01 -29.57
CA TYR A 111 -17.30 -20.62 -30.10
C TYR A 111 -17.20 -20.39 -31.62
N PRO A 112 -17.82 -21.23 -32.47
CA PRO A 112 -17.51 -21.26 -33.91
C PRO A 112 -17.75 -19.93 -34.63
N ARG A 113 -18.69 -19.11 -34.13
CA ARG A 113 -19.03 -17.82 -34.72
C ARG A 113 -18.03 -16.71 -34.36
N ALA A 114 -17.34 -16.83 -33.23
CA ALA A 114 -16.27 -15.89 -32.85
C ALA A 114 -14.91 -16.32 -33.42
N GLY A 115 -14.72 -17.61 -33.70
CA GLY A 115 -13.41 -18.15 -34.07
C GLY A 115 -12.38 -17.97 -32.94
N GLY A 116 -11.10 -18.03 -33.28
CA GLY A 116 -9.98 -17.86 -32.35
C GLY A 116 -9.26 -19.16 -32.01
N THR A 117 -8.26 -19.04 -31.15
CA THR A 117 -7.46 -20.16 -30.61
C THR A 117 -8.08 -20.60 -29.28
N PRO A 118 -8.02 -21.89 -28.90
CA PRO A 118 -8.38 -22.29 -27.55
C PRO A 118 -7.56 -21.48 -26.53
N GLY A 119 -8.16 -21.22 -25.37
CA GLY A 119 -7.48 -20.41 -24.35
C GLY A 119 -6.22 -21.10 -23.83
N PRO A 120 -5.25 -20.33 -23.34
CA PRO A 120 -4.05 -20.91 -22.74
C PRO A 120 -4.42 -21.71 -21.49
N LEU A 121 -3.72 -22.82 -21.29
CA LEU A 121 -3.79 -23.59 -20.05
C LEU A 121 -3.01 -22.85 -18.94
N HIS A 122 -3.17 -23.32 -17.70
CA HIS A 122 -2.26 -22.92 -16.64
C HIS A 122 -0.80 -23.19 -17.03
N ASN A 123 0.14 -22.45 -16.45
CA ASN A 123 1.59 -22.53 -16.76
C ASN A 123 1.99 -22.17 -18.20
N ALA A 124 1.14 -21.43 -18.92
CA ALA A 124 1.47 -20.91 -20.25
C ALA A 124 2.01 -19.45 -20.24
N ILE A 125 2.17 -18.84 -19.06
CA ILE A 125 2.74 -17.50 -18.93
C ILE A 125 4.25 -17.60 -19.16
N PRO A 126 4.82 -16.87 -20.14
CA PRO A 126 6.27 -16.88 -20.38
C PRO A 126 7.04 -16.36 -19.17
N GLU A 127 8.24 -16.93 -18.96
CA GLU A 127 9.16 -16.43 -17.94
C GLU A 127 9.54 -14.97 -18.25
N PRO A 128 9.38 -14.03 -17.30
CA PRO A 128 9.72 -12.64 -17.50
C PRO A 128 11.23 -12.43 -17.54
N ASP A 129 11.66 -11.43 -18.30
CA ASP A 129 13.07 -11.04 -18.37
C ASP A 129 13.47 -10.29 -17.09
N ARG A 130 14.22 -10.95 -16.22
CA ARG A 130 14.71 -10.37 -14.96
C ARG A 130 16.08 -9.70 -15.11
N VAL A 131 16.69 -9.73 -16.29
CA VAL A 131 17.98 -9.09 -16.53
C VAL A 131 17.74 -7.61 -16.77
N TRP A 132 18.15 -6.77 -15.82
CA TRP A 132 17.96 -5.32 -15.92
C TRP A 132 19.08 -4.67 -16.73
N ASP A 133 18.91 -4.57 -18.04
CA ASP A 133 19.88 -3.96 -18.96
C ASP A 133 19.39 -2.65 -19.61
N GLY A 134 18.19 -2.18 -19.23
CA GLY A 134 17.55 -1.00 -19.80
C GLY A 134 16.88 -1.28 -21.15
N GLY A 135 16.75 -2.55 -21.51
CA GLY A 135 16.02 -3.04 -22.67
C GLY A 135 14.51 -2.84 -22.55
N ALA A 136 13.82 -3.09 -23.66
CA ALA A 136 12.35 -3.02 -23.69
C ALA A 136 11.68 -4.27 -23.10
N THR A 137 12.46 -5.30 -22.75
CA THR A 137 11.96 -6.59 -22.25
C THR A 137 12.01 -6.72 -20.73
N ASP A 138 12.82 -5.89 -20.05
CA ASP A 138 12.98 -5.88 -18.59
C ASP A 138 11.62 -5.87 -17.87
N ASP A 139 11.37 -6.88 -17.02
CA ASP A 139 10.13 -7.04 -16.28
C ASP A 139 10.38 -7.48 -14.83
N ASN A 140 10.14 -6.58 -13.88
CA ASN A 140 10.15 -6.86 -12.44
C ASN A 140 8.75 -6.81 -11.80
N THR A 141 7.71 -6.72 -12.62
CA THR A 141 6.33 -6.47 -12.18
C THR A 141 5.42 -7.68 -12.34
N THR A 142 5.70 -8.53 -13.32
CA THR A 142 4.94 -9.76 -13.52
C THR A 142 5.30 -10.77 -12.43
N ILE A 143 4.30 -11.18 -11.64
CA ILE A 143 4.41 -12.33 -10.73
C ILE A 143 4.51 -13.59 -11.59
N TRP A 144 5.56 -14.38 -11.39
CA TRP A 144 5.81 -15.58 -12.18
C TRP A 144 6.43 -16.68 -11.33
N GLU A 145 5.95 -17.91 -11.51
CA GLU A 145 6.51 -19.15 -11.00
C GLU A 145 6.51 -20.16 -12.16
N PRO A 146 7.48 -21.09 -12.25
CA PRO A 146 7.48 -22.17 -13.23
C PRO A 146 6.24 -23.06 -13.18
N ASP A 147 5.58 -23.17 -12.01
CA ASP A 147 4.42 -24.04 -11.82
C ASP A 147 3.37 -23.44 -10.85
N PHE A 148 2.30 -22.90 -11.44
CA PHE A 148 1.08 -22.47 -10.77
C PHE A 148 0.14 -23.66 -10.48
N SER A 149 0.64 -24.62 -9.71
CA SER A 149 -0.12 -25.78 -9.28
C SER A 149 -1.10 -25.46 -8.14
N PRO A 150 -2.07 -26.36 -7.83
CA PRO A 150 -2.90 -26.21 -6.63
C PRO A 150 -2.08 -26.04 -5.35
N ALA A 151 -0.95 -26.75 -5.23
CA ALA A 151 -0.05 -26.66 -4.08
C ALA A 151 0.57 -25.26 -3.95
N HIS A 152 0.95 -24.62 -5.06
CA HIS A 152 1.45 -23.25 -5.05
C HIS A 152 0.41 -22.28 -4.46
N TYR A 153 -0.85 -22.37 -4.91
CA TYR A 153 -1.91 -21.49 -4.38
C TYR A 153 -2.29 -21.81 -2.94
N GLU A 154 -2.19 -23.08 -2.52
CA GLU A 154 -2.40 -23.45 -1.11
C GLU A 154 -1.36 -22.81 -0.20
N ASP A 155 -0.08 -22.85 -0.58
CA ASP A 155 0.99 -22.21 0.18
C ASP A 155 0.85 -20.69 0.15
N LEU A 156 0.66 -20.10 -1.03
CA LEU A 156 0.54 -18.65 -1.18
C LEU A 156 -0.64 -18.05 -0.39
N LEU A 157 -1.79 -18.72 -0.35
CA LEU A 157 -3.01 -18.19 0.25
C LEU A 157 -3.23 -18.65 1.70
N PHE A 158 -2.70 -19.82 2.08
CA PHE A 158 -3.07 -20.48 3.35
C PHE A 158 -1.88 -20.99 4.17
N ALA A 159 -0.63 -20.69 3.80
CA ALA A 159 0.52 -20.98 4.64
C ALA A 159 0.35 -20.39 6.05
N LYS A 160 0.79 -21.15 7.05
CA LYS A 160 0.86 -20.67 8.43
C LYS A 160 2.19 -19.94 8.62
N ASN A 161 2.12 -18.68 9.01
CA ASN A 161 3.26 -17.91 9.51
C ASN A 161 3.76 -18.45 10.85
#